data_AF-A0A5C5TDZ3-F1
#
_entry.id   AF-A0A5C5TDZ3-F1
#
_cell.length_a   1.000
_cell.length_b   1.000
_cell.length_c   1.000
_cell.angle_alpha   90.00
_cell.angle_beta   90.00
_cell.angle_gamma   90.00
#
_symmetry.space_group_name_H-M   'P 1'
#
loop_
_entity.id
_entity.type
_entity.pdbx_description
1 polymer ?
#
loop_
_entity_poly.entity_id
_entity_poly.type
_entity_poly.pdbx_seq_one_letter_code
_entity_poly.pdbx_strand_id
1 'polypeptide(L)' 'MKTFRVEPGHDALHRGVWHGPGMRVMLEENEWLEIHTTLPNGKRNGPIGKYQYAQLDLNAPPPGLSRSDF' A
#
# COMPACT_ATOMS: atom_id res chain seq x y z
N MET A 1 -14.09 -5.43 0.79
CA MET A 1 -13.24 -4.35 0.21
C MET A 1 -12.58 -3.59 1.35
N LYS A 2 -11.27 -3.34 1.24
CA LYS A 2 -10.47 -2.56 2.22
C LYS A 2 -9.76 -1.44 1.48
N THR A 3 -9.81 -0.22 2.03
CA THR A 3 -9.17 0.95 1.42
C THR A 3 -8.08 1.48 2.34
N PHE A 4 -6.88 1.62 1.78
CA PHE A 4 -5.73 2.17 2.47
C PHE A 4 -5.23 3.41 1.74
N ARG A 5 -4.61 4.32 2.49
CA ARG A 5 -3.82 5.42 1.93
C ARG A 5 -2.35 5.04 2.02
N VAL A 6 -1.61 5.28 0.94
CA VAL A 6 -0.16 5.05 0.93
C VAL A 6 0.52 6.15 1.72
N GLU A 7 1.37 5.79 2.68
CA GLU A 7 2.07 6.76 3.52
C GLU A 7 3.21 7.47 2.76
N PRO A 8 3.63 8.67 3.22
CA PRO A 8 4.86 9.28 2.77
C PRO A 8 6.06 8.32 2.85
N GLY A 9 6.94 8.37 1.84
CA GLY A 9 8.12 7.50 1.77
C GLY A 9 7.83 6.08 1.28
N HIS A 10 6.62 5.82 0.78
CA HIS A 10 6.22 4.50 0.28
C HIS A 10 5.47 4.57 -1.06
N ASP A 11 5.55 3.49 -1.80
CA ASP A 11 4.77 3.21 -3.01
C ASP A 11 4.09 1.86 -2.85
N ALA A 12 2.87 1.72 -3.36
CA ALA A 12 2.15 0.45 -3.37
C ALA A 12 1.95 -0.06 -4.80
N LEU A 13 2.19 -1.34 -5.03
CA LEU A 13 1.90 -2.03 -6.29
C LEU A 13 0.68 -2.94 -6.10
N HIS A 14 -0.39 -2.64 -6.85
CA HIS A 14 -1.66 -3.36 -6.81
C HIS A 14 -2.16 -3.59 -8.23
N ARG A 15 -2.50 -4.84 -8.60
CA ARG A 15 -2.92 -5.22 -9.96
C ARG A 15 -1.96 -4.72 -11.08
N GLY A 16 -0.66 -4.61 -10.81
CA GLY A 16 0.32 -4.08 -11.76
C GLY A 16 0.36 -2.55 -11.87
N VAL A 17 -0.44 -1.84 -11.08
CA VAL A 17 -0.51 -0.37 -11.02
C VAL A 17 0.24 0.13 -9.77
N TRP A 18 1.04 1.18 -9.96
CA TRP A 18 1.76 1.84 -8.87
C TRP A 18 0.94 3.00 -8.30
N HIS A 19 0.81 3.02 -6.98
CA HIS A 19 0.15 4.06 -6.18
C HIS A 19 1.20 4.74 -5.32
N GLY A 20 1.48 6.01 -5.60
CA GLY A 20 2.48 6.78 -4.86
C GLY A 20 1.96 7.32 -3.52
N PRO A 21 2.82 8.04 -2.77
CA PRO A 21 2.46 8.65 -1.50
C PRO A 21 1.17 9.46 -1.54
N GLY A 22 0.31 9.25 -0.55
CA GLY A 22 -0.97 9.95 -0.40
C GLY A 22 -2.11 9.41 -1.25
N MET A 23 -1.83 8.54 -2.24
CA MET A 23 -2.85 7.89 -3.05
C MET A 23 -3.63 6.86 -2.25
N ARG A 24 -4.86 6.60 -2.67
CA ARG A 24 -5.70 5.52 -2.13
C ARG A 24 -5.51 4.26 -2.97
N VAL A 25 -5.47 3.11 -2.29
CA VAL A 25 -5.50 1.78 -2.90
C VAL A 25 -6.67 1.00 -2.30
N MET A 26 -7.48 0.39 -3.17
CA MET A 26 -8.67 -0.35 -2.81
C MET A 26 -8.45 -1.81 -3.15
N LEU A 27 -8.55 -2.67 -2.14
CA LEU A 27 -8.36 -4.11 -2.31
C LEU A 27 -9.67 -4.86 -2.10
N GLU A 28 -9.93 -5.79 -3.00
CA GLU A 28 -10.99 -6.79 -2.95
C GLU A 28 -10.49 -8.12 -2.36
N GLU A 29 -11.40 -9.06 -2.16
CA GLU A 29 -11.02 -10.39 -1.69
C GLU A 29 -10.11 -11.10 -2.69
N ASN A 30 -9.18 -11.91 -2.18
CA ASN A 30 -8.17 -12.66 -2.95
C ASN A 30 -7.10 -11.82 -3.66
N GLU A 31 -7.03 -10.52 -3.35
CA GLU A 31 -6.04 -9.63 -3.95
C GLU A 31 -4.73 -9.54 -3.19
N TRP A 32 -3.69 -9.14 -3.93
CA TRP A 32 -2.35 -8.91 -3.41
C TRP A 32 -1.95 -7.45 -3.52
N LEU A 33 -1.20 -7.00 -2.52
CA LEU A 33 -0.60 -5.68 -2.45
C LEU A 33 0.86 -5.82 -2.07
N GLU A 34 1.74 -5.18 -2.83
CA GLU A 34 3.16 -5.07 -2.50
C GLU A 34 3.45 -3.62 -2.08
N ILE A 35 4.16 -3.45 -0.97
CA ILE A 35 4.59 -2.14 -0.47
C ILE A 35 6.09 -2.03 -0.66
N HIS A 36 6.50 -0.89 -1.21
CA HIS A 36 7.87 -0.53 -1.50
C HIS A 36 8.23 0.75 -0.76
N THR A 37 9.52 0.93 -0.47
CA THR A 37 10.03 2.23 -0.01
C THR A 37 10.23 3.16 -1.20
N THR A 38 10.11 4.46 -0.96
CA THR A 38 10.39 5.53 -1.93
C THR A 38 11.55 6.36 -1.42
N LEU A 39 12.59 6.50 -2.23
CA LEU A 39 13.73 7.35 -1.92
C LEU A 39 13.35 8.84 -2.00
N PRO A 40 14.09 9.75 -1.35
CA PRO A 40 13.81 11.20 -1.41
C PRO A 40 13.80 11.79 -2.82
N ASN A 41 14.44 11.13 -3.80
CA ASN A 41 14.42 11.53 -5.21
C ASN A 41 13.20 11.00 -5.99
N GLY A 42 12.19 10.44 -5.30
CA GLY A 42 10.98 9.88 -5.88
C GLY A 42 11.17 8.51 -6.54
N LYS A 43 12.36 7.90 -6.46
CA LYS A 43 12.58 6.55 -7.00
C LYS A 43 12.06 5.50 -6.03
N ARG A 44 11.35 4.52 -6.59
CA ARG A 44 10.98 3.29 -5.89
C ARG A 44 12.22 2.50 -5.52
N ASN A 45 12.19 1.91 -4.35
CA ASN A 45 13.22 1.05 -3.79
C ASN A 45 12.62 -0.33 -3.50
N GLY A 46 13.41 -1.21 -2.87
CA GLY A 46 13.04 -2.60 -2.62
C GLY A 46 11.68 -2.80 -1.92
N PRO A 47 11.03 -3.96 -2.16
CA PRO A 47 9.80 -4.32 -1.48
C PRO A 47 10.06 -4.49 0.02
N ILE A 48 9.17 -3.95 0.84
CA ILE A 48 9.19 -4.10 2.30
C ILE A 48 8.06 -4.97 2.83
N GLY A 49 7.09 -5.32 1.99
CA GLY A 49 6.02 -6.23 2.35
C GLY A 49 5.16 -6.64 1.17
N LYS A 50 4.59 -7.84 1.26
CA LYS A 50 3.61 -8.38 0.31
C LYS A 50 2.47 -8.99 1.11
N TYR A 51 1.27 -8.50 0.91
CA TYR A 51 0.11 -8.82 1.73
C TYR A 51 -1.05 -9.28 0.85
N GLN A 52 -1.70 -10.37 1.24
CA GLN A 52 -3.03 -10.70 0.74
C GLN A 52 -4.10 -9.88 1.47
N TYR A 53 -5.24 -9.68 0.82
CA TYR A 53 -6.42 -9.07 1.41
C TYR A 53 -6.76 -9.62 2.81
N ALA A 54 -6.66 -10.93 3.00
CA ALA A 54 -6.97 -11.60 4.27
C ALA A 54 -6.02 -11.19 5.42
N GLN A 55 -4.80 -10.77 5.10
CA GLN A 55 -3.76 -10.38 6.06
C GLN A 55 -3.82 -8.90 6.44
N LEU A 56 -4.50 -8.08 5.65
CA LEU A 56 -4.59 -6.64 5.89
C LEU A 56 -5.65 -6.32 6.94
N ASP A 57 -5.29 -5.58 7.98
CA ASP A 57 -6.25 -5.04 8.95
C ASP A 57 -6.41 -3.53 8.76
N LEU A 58 -7.66 -3.04 8.70
CA LEU A 58 -7.96 -1.61 8.58
C LEU A 58 -7.64 -0.84 9.87
N ASN A 59 -7.70 -1.50 11.02
CA ASN A 59 -7.43 -0.90 12.33
C ASN A 59 -5.96 -1.04 12.75
N ALA A 60 -5.21 -1.92 12.07
CA ALA A 60 -3.77 -2.08 12.23
C ALA A 60 -3.11 -2.25 10.85
N PRO A 61 -3.04 -1.18 10.03
CA PRO A 61 -2.42 -1.26 8.71
C PRO A 61 -0.94 -1.64 8.79
N PRO A 62 -0.41 -2.42 7.83
CA PRO A 62 1.02 -2.71 7.77
C PRO A 62 1.83 -1.44 7.43
N PRO A 63 3.16 -1.46 7.65
CA PRO A 63 4.04 -0.34 7.33
C PRO A 63 3.87 0.17 5.89
N GLY A 64 3.83 1.50 5.75
CA GLY A 64 3.63 2.17 4.46
C GLY A 64 2.17 2.36 4.06
N LEU A 65 1.23 1.90 4.89
CA LEU A 65 -0.20 2.13 4.72
C LEU A 65 -0.78 2.80 5.97
N SER A 66 -1.75 3.68 5.76
CA SER A 66 -2.63 4.18 6.80
C SER A 66 -4.08 3.88 6.45
N ARG A 67 -4.95 3.89 7.46
CA ARG A 67 -6.39 3.88 7.23
C ARG A 67 -6.74 5.07 6.32
N SER A 68 -7.54 4.82 5.29
CA SER A 68 -8.14 5.91 4.52
C SER A 68 -9.44 6.31 5.20
N ASP A 69 -9.50 7.52 5.74
CA ASP A 69 -10.77 8.11 6.16
C ASP A 69 -11.61 8.42 4.91
N PHE A 70 -12.90 8.13 4.98
CA PHE A 70 -13.84 8.31 3.87
C PHE A 70 -14.00 9.80 3.53
#